data_AF-A0A4R5NPU0-F1
#
_entry.id   AF-A0A4R5NPU0-F1
#
_cell.length_a   1.000
_cell.length_b   1.000
_cell.length_c   1.000
_cell.angle_alpha   90.00
_cell.angle_beta   90.00
_cell.angle_gamma   90.00
#
_symmetry.space_group_name_H-M   'P 1'
#
loop_
_entity.id
_entity.type
_entity.pdbx_description
1 polymer ?
#
loop_
_entity_poly.entity_id
_entity_poly.type
_entity_poly.pdbx_seq_one_letter_code
_entity_poly.pdbx_strand_id
1 'polypeptide(L)'
;MNMKKSLLLGITALTLGLSVSATAVSANHNFFYWEHPHWVTVTRSSTIYKIKRTYPLVNSYVVKKYHVYYGHHLLIHHAASYDWQVESGHFNSNSYYTYSVNRSSYSWFKQGIH
;
A
#
# COMPACT_ATOMS: atom_id res chain seq x y z
N MET A 1 -18.87 -14.74 54.92
CA MET A 1 -18.14 -15.00 53.66
C MET A 1 -18.97 -14.43 52.51
N ASN A 2 -18.63 -13.27 51.93
CA ASN A 2 -19.35 -12.67 50.78
C ASN A 2 -18.49 -11.62 50.01
N MET A 3 -17.23 -11.95 49.69
CA MET A 3 -16.40 -11.14 48.76
C MET A 3 -16.46 -11.74 47.35
N LYS A 4 -17.45 -11.35 46.53
CA LYS A 4 -17.50 -11.75 45.10
C LYS A 4 -17.91 -10.65 44.12
N LYS A 5 -17.90 -9.36 44.50
CA LYS A 5 -18.37 -8.28 43.59
C LYS A 5 -17.32 -7.22 43.21
N SER A 6 -16.11 -7.26 43.76
CA SER A 6 -15.11 -6.19 43.52
C SER A 6 -14.11 -6.47 42.39
N LEU A 7 -14.17 -7.64 41.73
CA LEU A 7 -13.18 -8.02 40.72
C LEU A 7 -13.55 -7.64 39.27
N LEU A 8 -14.74 -7.10 39.03
CA LEU A 8 -15.28 -6.85 37.68
C LEU A 8 -15.08 -5.43 37.16
N LEU A 9 -14.42 -4.54 37.92
CA LEU A 9 -14.19 -3.14 37.54
C LEU A 9 -12.75 -2.84 37.05
N GLY A 10 -11.89 -3.85 36.95
CA GLY A 10 -10.46 -3.66 36.67
C GLY A 10 -10.02 -3.77 35.20
N ILE A 11 -10.89 -4.17 34.27
CA ILE A 11 -10.47 -4.60 32.92
C ILE A 11 -10.80 -3.57 31.80
N THR A 12 -11.62 -2.57 32.07
CA THR A 12 -12.04 -1.58 31.05
C THR A 12 -11.08 -0.40 30.84
N ALA A 13 -9.95 -0.32 31.55
CA ALA A 13 -9.06 0.83 31.50
C ALA A 13 -7.86 0.72 30.52
N LEU A 14 -7.68 -0.41 29.80
CA LEU A 14 -6.44 -0.68 29.06
C LEU A 14 -6.54 -0.63 27.52
N THR A 15 -7.60 -0.10 26.94
CA THR A 15 -7.80 -0.13 25.46
C THR A 15 -7.58 1.19 24.72
N LEU A 16 -7.08 2.25 25.36
CA LEU A 16 -6.98 3.58 24.74
C LEU A 16 -5.55 4.11 24.51
N GLY A 17 -4.53 3.28 24.64
CA GLY A 17 -3.13 3.74 24.75
C GLY A 17 -2.16 3.36 23.64
N LEU A 18 -2.60 2.97 22.44
CA LEU A 18 -1.68 2.65 21.34
C LEU A 18 -1.87 3.61 20.16
N SER A 19 -1.70 4.91 20.40
CA SER A 19 -1.33 5.85 19.34
C SER A 19 0.11 5.55 18.93
N VAL A 20 0.29 4.56 18.05
CA VAL A 20 1.55 4.34 17.35
C VAL A 20 1.75 5.56 16.46
N SER A 21 2.53 6.52 16.95
CA SER A 21 3.05 7.62 16.12
C SER A 21 3.97 7.00 15.07
N ALA A 22 3.41 6.60 13.94
CA ALA A 22 4.18 6.14 12.80
C ALA A 22 5.04 7.33 12.34
N THR A 23 6.35 7.25 12.58
CA THR A 23 7.29 8.25 12.07
C THR A 23 7.32 8.12 10.56
N ALA A 24 6.73 9.10 9.87
CA ALA A 24 6.72 9.17 8.42
C ALA A 24 8.15 9.23 7.86
N VAL A 25 8.68 8.08 7.43
CA VAL A 25 9.98 8.00 6.75
C VAL A 25 9.77 8.35 5.27
N SER A 26 10.62 9.23 4.74
CA SER A 26 10.69 9.49 3.31
C SER A 26 11.01 8.20 2.55
N ALA A 27 10.44 8.04 1.36
CA ALA A 27 10.68 6.85 0.55
C ALA A 27 12.18 6.68 0.22
N ASN A 28 12.69 5.45 0.29
CA ASN A 28 14.06 5.13 -0.09
C ASN A 28 14.27 5.43 -1.59
N HIS A 29 15.39 6.02 -1.99
CA HIS A 29 15.68 6.33 -3.39
C HIS A 29 16.49 5.23 -4.12
N ASN A 30 16.87 4.15 -3.44
CA ASN A 30 17.63 3.04 -4.02
C ASN A 30 16.70 2.11 -4.82
N PHE A 31 17.00 1.87 -6.10
CA PHE A 31 16.24 0.96 -6.95
C PHE A 31 16.12 -0.46 -6.38
N PHE A 32 17.23 -1.04 -5.90
CA PHE A 32 17.27 -2.41 -5.36
C PHE A 32 16.43 -2.56 -4.10
N TYR A 33 16.22 -1.48 -3.36
CA TYR A 33 15.31 -1.49 -2.21
C TYR A 33 13.88 -1.82 -2.63
N TRP A 34 13.47 -1.35 -3.81
CA TRP A 34 12.10 -1.54 -4.32
C TRP A 34 11.94 -2.78 -5.19
N GLU A 35 12.94 -3.64 -5.31
CA GLU A 35 12.75 -4.94 -5.98
C GLU A 35 11.78 -5.84 -5.21
N HIS A 36 11.65 -5.60 -3.90
CA HIS A 36 10.70 -6.30 -3.04
C HIS A 36 9.46 -5.44 -2.75
N PRO A 37 8.30 -6.07 -2.49
CA PRO A 37 7.08 -5.35 -2.11
C PRO A 37 7.19 -4.67 -0.74
N HIS A 38 6.77 -3.40 -0.69
CA HIS A 38 6.74 -2.58 0.52
C HIS A 38 5.39 -1.91 0.70
N TRP A 39 4.92 -1.85 1.95
CA TRP A 39 3.73 -1.08 2.27
C TRP A 39 4.04 0.41 2.18
N VAL A 40 3.14 1.16 1.56
CA VAL A 40 3.20 2.60 1.44
C VAL A 40 1.83 3.21 1.71
N THR A 41 1.83 4.45 2.15
CA THR A 41 0.62 5.27 2.33
C THR A 41 0.61 6.36 1.28
N VAL A 42 -0.48 6.44 0.53
CA VAL A 42 -0.69 7.41 -0.54
C VAL A 42 -0.81 8.80 0.06
N THR A 43 0.06 9.72 -0.35
CA THR A 43 0.04 11.13 0.06
C THR A 43 -0.47 12.06 -1.02
N ARG A 44 -0.64 11.56 -2.25
CA ARG A 44 -1.22 12.30 -3.37
C ARG A 44 -2.13 11.38 -4.16
N SER A 45 -3.37 11.82 -4.36
CA SER A 45 -4.33 11.08 -5.18
C SER A 45 -3.75 10.76 -6.57
N SER A 46 -4.04 9.55 -7.02
CA SER A 46 -3.48 8.97 -8.23
C SER A 46 -4.47 8.02 -8.89
N THR A 47 -4.03 7.31 -9.91
CA THR A 47 -4.81 6.29 -10.59
C THR A 47 -3.97 5.03 -10.74
N ILE A 48 -4.55 3.88 -10.43
CA ILE A 48 -4.00 2.56 -10.73
C ILE A 48 -4.57 2.12 -12.09
N TYR A 49 -3.70 1.77 -13.01
CA TYR A 49 -4.05 1.18 -14.30
C TYR A 49 -3.98 -0.32 -14.22
N LYS A 50 -5.07 -0.98 -14.64
CA LYS A 50 -5.07 -2.38 -15.00
C LYS A 50 -4.66 -2.50 -16.46
N ILE A 51 -3.49 -3.05 -16.70
CA ILE A 51 -2.87 -3.18 -18.01
C ILE A 51 -3.01 -4.64 -18.44
N LYS A 52 -3.63 -4.92 -19.58
CA LYS A 52 -3.64 -6.25 -20.18
C LYS A 52 -2.28 -6.48 -20.84
N ARG A 53 -1.58 -7.52 -20.38
CA ARG A 53 -0.31 -7.94 -20.97
C ARG A 53 -0.58 -8.65 -22.29
N THR A 54 0.14 -8.25 -23.32
CA THR A 54 0.14 -8.89 -24.64
C THR A 54 1.57 -9.26 -25.03
N TYR A 55 1.72 -10.16 -25.99
CA TYR A 55 3.02 -10.43 -26.61
C TYR A 55 3.02 -9.88 -28.05
N PRO A 56 3.96 -9.00 -28.43
CA PRO A 56 5.02 -8.42 -27.60
C PRO A 56 4.50 -7.45 -26.52
N LEU A 57 5.28 -7.26 -25.43
CA LEU A 57 4.88 -6.45 -24.26
C LEU A 57 4.57 -4.99 -24.61
N VAL A 58 5.21 -4.43 -25.63
CA VAL A 58 4.98 -3.06 -26.13
C VAL A 58 3.53 -2.83 -26.58
N ASN A 59 2.82 -3.88 -26.96
CA ASN A 59 1.42 -3.80 -27.39
C ASN A 59 0.42 -3.86 -26.21
N SER A 60 0.92 -3.94 -24.97
CA SER A 60 0.05 -4.00 -23.79
C SER A 60 -0.72 -2.70 -23.64
N TYR A 61 -1.98 -2.80 -23.19
CA TYR A 61 -2.88 -1.64 -23.14
C TYR A 61 -3.69 -1.58 -21.84
N VAL A 62 -4.11 -0.38 -21.47
CA VAL A 62 -4.92 -0.14 -20.27
C VAL A 62 -6.35 -0.60 -20.54
N VAL A 63 -6.85 -1.52 -19.71
CA VAL A 63 -8.24 -2.01 -19.78
C VAL A 63 -9.15 -1.40 -18.72
N LYS A 64 -8.58 -0.90 -17.61
CA LYS A 64 -9.36 -0.27 -16.54
C LYS A 64 -8.50 0.69 -15.73
N LYS A 65 -9.16 1.70 -15.16
CA LYS A 65 -8.57 2.71 -14.28
C LYS A 65 -9.26 2.68 -12.92
N TYR A 66 -8.51 2.81 -11.85
CA TYR A 66 -9.00 2.85 -10.47
C TYR A 66 -8.44 4.07 -9.77
N HIS A 67 -9.30 4.91 -9.20
CA HIS A 67 -8.84 6.04 -8.42
C HIS A 67 -8.31 5.58 -7.07
N VAL A 68 -7.15 6.10 -6.70
CA VAL A 68 -6.58 5.91 -5.36
C VAL A 68 -6.45 7.28 -4.71
N TYR A 69 -6.94 7.38 -3.48
CA TYR A 69 -7.02 8.64 -2.75
C TYR A 69 -5.94 8.70 -1.67
N TYR A 70 -5.73 9.91 -1.16
CA TYR A 70 -4.92 10.16 0.02
C TYR A 70 -5.28 9.22 1.17
N GLY A 71 -4.28 8.69 1.87
CA GLY A 71 -4.44 7.80 3.02
C GLY A 71 -4.63 6.33 2.66
N HIS A 72 -4.85 5.98 1.39
CA HIS A 72 -4.91 4.56 1.00
C HIS A 72 -3.54 3.89 1.20
N HIS A 73 -3.55 2.66 1.71
CA HIS A 73 -2.35 1.84 1.84
C HIS A 73 -2.24 0.89 0.65
N LEU A 74 -1.07 0.86 0.03
CA LEU A 74 -0.76 -0.02 -1.09
C LEU A 74 0.51 -0.79 -0.79
N LEU A 75 0.55 -2.06 -1.20
CA LEU A 75 1.79 -2.80 -1.30
C LEU A 75 2.35 -2.58 -2.71
N ILE A 76 3.53 -1.98 -2.83
CA ILE A 76 4.14 -1.64 -4.12
C ILE A 76 5.58 -2.11 -4.23
N HIS A 77 6.03 -2.29 -5.47
CA HIS A 77 7.43 -2.53 -5.80
C HIS A 77 7.76 -1.97 -7.18
N HIS A 78 9.05 -1.81 -7.47
CA HIS A 78 9.56 -1.43 -8.77
C HIS A 78 9.75 -2.67 -9.63
N ALA A 79 9.42 -2.55 -10.92
CA ALA A 79 9.73 -3.59 -11.88
C ALA A 79 10.42 -2.99 -13.10
N ALA A 80 11.25 -3.78 -13.79
CA ALA A 80 12.02 -3.31 -14.94
C ALA A 80 11.15 -2.70 -16.06
N SER A 81 9.86 -3.05 -16.14
CA SER A 81 8.93 -2.55 -17.16
C SER A 81 7.88 -1.56 -16.64
N TYR A 82 7.82 -1.30 -15.33
CA TYR A 82 6.80 -0.45 -14.70
C TYR A 82 7.38 0.22 -13.45
N ASP A 83 7.20 1.54 -13.33
CA ASP A 83 7.74 2.30 -12.19
C ASP A 83 7.21 1.79 -10.84
N TRP A 84 5.89 1.71 -10.68
CA TRP A 84 5.28 1.20 -9.46
C TRP A 84 4.22 0.17 -9.78
N GLN A 85 4.50 -1.11 -9.53
CA GLN A 85 3.52 -2.18 -9.55
C GLN A 85 2.81 -2.30 -8.20
N VAL A 86 1.54 -2.69 -8.21
CA VAL A 86 0.71 -2.83 -7.00
C VAL A 86 0.36 -4.30 -6.77
N GLU A 87 0.58 -4.77 -5.55
CA GLU A 87 0.37 -6.16 -5.10
C GLU A 87 -0.44 -6.20 -3.79
N SER A 88 -1.56 -5.48 -3.73
CA SER A 88 -2.40 -5.41 -2.53
C SER A 88 -3.88 -5.57 -2.84
N GLY A 89 -4.57 -6.39 -2.03
CA GLY A 89 -6.02 -6.55 -2.07
C GLY A 89 -6.52 -7.02 -3.43
N HIS A 90 -7.35 -6.20 -4.09
CA HIS A 90 -7.89 -6.48 -5.43
C HIS A 90 -6.82 -6.34 -6.54
N PHE A 91 -5.74 -5.63 -6.27
CA PHE A 91 -4.68 -5.34 -7.22
C PHE A 91 -3.57 -6.38 -7.07
N ASN A 92 -3.70 -7.51 -7.78
CA ASN A 92 -2.67 -8.56 -7.83
C ASN A 92 -2.22 -8.76 -9.28
N SER A 93 -0.99 -8.35 -9.57
CA SER A 93 -0.39 -8.55 -10.89
C SER A 93 -0.16 -10.05 -11.13
N ASN A 94 -0.47 -10.52 -12.34
CA ASN A 94 -0.32 -11.91 -12.78
C ASN A 94 -0.03 -11.96 -14.28
N SER A 95 0.22 -13.15 -14.86
CA SER A 95 0.61 -13.35 -16.27
C SER A 95 -0.22 -12.58 -17.31
N TYR A 96 -1.48 -12.24 -17.00
CA TYR A 96 -2.39 -11.55 -17.91
C TYR A 96 -2.56 -10.06 -17.62
N TYR A 97 -2.45 -9.66 -16.36
CA TYR A 97 -2.74 -8.29 -15.94
C TYR A 97 -1.64 -7.75 -15.03
N THR A 98 -1.21 -6.53 -15.30
CA THR A 98 -0.34 -5.76 -14.41
C THR A 98 -1.13 -4.59 -13.86
N TYR A 99 -1.03 -4.35 -12.55
CA TYR A 99 -1.57 -3.17 -11.90
C TYR A 99 -0.42 -2.21 -11.61
N SER A 100 -0.48 -1.01 -12.17
CA SER A 100 0.57 -0.02 -12.00
C SER A 100 0.01 1.36 -11.68
N VAL A 101 0.70 2.11 -10.82
CA VAL A 101 0.32 3.48 -10.46
C VAL A 101 0.76 4.43 -11.57
N ASN A 102 -0.12 5.37 -11.96
CA ASN A 102 0.20 6.43 -12.91
C ASN A 102 1.04 7.56 -12.29
N ARG A 103 2.18 7.20 -11.71
CA ARG A 103 3.20 8.09 -11.14
C ARG A 103 4.54 7.36 -11.28
N SER A 104 5.62 8.12 -11.40
CA SER A 104 6.98 7.57 -11.40
C SER A 104 7.79 8.03 -10.17
N SER A 105 7.48 9.21 -9.64
CA SER A 105 8.21 9.82 -8.52
C SER A 105 8.00 9.11 -7.19
N TYR A 106 8.87 9.38 -6.21
CA TYR A 106 8.74 8.96 -4.82
C TYR A 106 7.82 9.86 -3.98
N SER A 107 7.36 10.98 -4.55
CA SER A 107 6.67 12.05 -3.82
C SER A 107 5.16 11.85 -3.65
N TRP A 108 4.58 10.79 -4.24
CA TRP A 108 3.14 10.51 -4.14
C TRP A 108 2.77 9.58 -2.97
N PHE A 109 3.76 9.07 -2.25
CA PHE A 109 3.56 8.19 -1.11
C PHE A 109 4.58 8.43 0.01
N LYS A 110 4.32 7.82 1.16
CA LYS A 110 5.25 7.65 2.28
C LYS A 110 5.42 6.16 2.55
N GLN A 111 6.61 5.74 2.94
CA GLN A 111 6.87 4.34 3.23
C GLN A 111 6.25 3.95 4.57
N GLY A 112 5.58 2.81 4.62
CA GLY A 112 4.83 2.31 5.77
C GLY A 112 3.34 2.64 5.73
N ILE A 113 2.63 2.18 6.77
CA ILE A 113 1.20 2.44 7.00
C ILE A 113 1.11 3.62 7.98
N HIS A 114 0.52 4.74 7.54
CA HIS A 114 0.43 6.01 8.28
C HIS A 114 -0.98 6.57 8.30
#